data_AF-A0A9E4FK51-F1
#
_entry.id   AF-A0A9E4FK51-F1
#
_cell.length_a   1.000
_cell.length_b   1.000
_cell.length_c   1.000
_cell.angle_alpha   90.00
_cell.angle_beta   90.00
_cell.angle_gamma   90.00
#
_symmetry.space_group_name_H-M   'P 1'
#
loop_
_entity.id
_entity.type
_entity.pdbx_description
1 polymer ?
#
loop_
_entity_poly.entity_id
_entity_poly.type
_entity_poly.pdbx_seq_one_letter_code
_entity_poly.pdbx_strand_id
1 'polypeptide(L)'
;YVMLEYIQPLHAFNFQTIKDGKVIVRRARAEEPIVSLDGVERKLTPSMVVIADSQDAVGLGGVMGGSHSEITEGTTTVFLESANFDPVNNRRTAQSLRILTEASTRFEKNLRLELPPIALRRATRHIHEIAGGTVATGILDVFPGRADYKAPTVTLTMARLRKVLGVDIPIGRANQVLTSLGFLCEKPDETSLLTTVPYWRSDVKIEDDLIEEVARIVGYDELPTTTLSTPIPLHQPRPMQELRERVKDLLAACGLQEVISYPLSSLEDLDMVKALETGVMPLKLANPMSVNQEYLRTTLRSSLLSTLAANWLHESGPVTIFESGRVYLPRKGDLPEEQEVVAGVMSGPRYGPQWLSDQGELGYYDAKGIIEQLLNELGIAATYEPVEDHALHPGRSARVTSERGPLGILGEVHPAIVEGFGVEGRPVAIFELDVASLLKALPQTESHYRPISRYPSATRDLSIVVDSGVPAARIQETITRQRLVVKAQLFDVFEGE
;
A
#
# COMPACT_ATOMS: atom_id res chain seq x y z
N TYR A 1 -3.92 37.78 -15.94
CA TYR A 1 -5.32 37.87 -16.40
C TYR A 1 -5.62 36.87 -17.51
N VAL A 2 -5.06 37.01 -18.72
CA VAL A 2 -5.41 36.17 -19.89
C VAL A 2 -5.21 34.67 -19.64
N MET A 3 -4.18 34.28 -18.89
CA MET A 3 -3.99 32.88 -18.44
C MET A 3 -5.17 32.34 -17.63
N LEU A 4 -5.85 33.16 -16.84
CA LEU A 4 -7.03 32.72 -16.09
C LEU A 4 -8.27 32.65 -17.00
N GLU A 5 -8.39 33.56 -17.96
CA GLU A 5 -9.50 33.61 -18.91
C GLU A 5 -9.45 32.46 -19.93
N TYR A 6 -8.27 32.13 -20.46
CA TYR A 6 -8.08 31.14 -21.53
C TYR A 6 -7.32 29.88 -21.09
N ILE A 7 -6.90 29.79 -19.82
CA ILE A 7 -6.07 28.69 -19.28
C ILE A 7 -4.67 28.60 -19.91
N GLN A 8 -4.32 29.53 -20.80
CA GLN A 8 -3.04 29.57 -21.51
C GLN A 8 -2.04 30.48 -20.81
N PRO A 9 -0.96 29.96 -20.22
CA PRO A 9 0.11 30.81 -19.70
C PRO A 9 0.78 31.59 -20.83
N LEU A 10 1.10 32.85 -20.55
CA LEU A 10 1.85 33.74 -21.42
C LEU A 10 3.02 34.34 -20.65
N HIS A 11 4.06 34.74 -21.37
CA HIS A 11 5.20 35.45 -20.79
C HIS A 11 5.49 36.71 -21.60
N ALA A 12 5.78 37.82 -20.92
CA ALA A 12 6.17 39.07 -21.56
C ALA A 12 7.64 39.34 -21.25
N PHE A 13 8.42 39.53 -22.30
CA PHE A 13 9.84 39.84 -22.23
C PHE A 13 10.08 41.29 -22.66
N ASN A 14 11.05 41.95 -22.02
CA ASN A 14 11.59 43.20 -22.54
C ASN A 14 12.36 42.89 -23.84
N PHE A 15 11.85 43.32 -24.99
CA PHE A 15 12.48 42.97 -26.27
C PHE A 15 13.89 43.56 -26.41
N GLN A 16 14.16 44.69 -25.74
CA GLN A 16 15.47 45.34 -25.80
C GLN A 16 16.57 44.55 -25.09
N THR A 17 16.21 43.66 -24.17
CA THR A 17 17.18 42.82 -23.45
C THR A 17 17.50 41.52 -24.20
N ILE A 18 16.68 41.12 -25.18
CA ILE A 18 16.88 39.91 -25.98
C ILE A 18 18.01 40.13 -26.99
N LYS A 19 19.12 39.39 -26.85
CA LYS A 19 20.27 39.54 -27.74
C LYS A 19 19.93 39.18 -29.18
N ASP A 20 20.40 40.03 -30.11
CA ASP A 20 20.18 39.93 -31.55
C ASP A 20 18.70 39.89 -32.00
N GLY A 21 17.76 40.19 -31.10
CA GLY A 21 16.32 40.06 -31.37
C GLY A 21 15.89 38.63 -31.74
N LYS A 22 16.64 37.61 -31.30
CA LYS A 22 16.38 36.20 -31.60
C LYS A 22 15.89 35.47 -30.37
N VAL A 23 14.84 34.67 -30.55
CA VAL A 23 14.32 33.77 -29.51
C VAL A 23 14.50 32.33 -30.00
N ILE A 24 15.14 31.50 -29.18
CA ILE A 24 15.51 30.12 -29.48
C ILE A 24 14.94 29.24 -28.37
N VAL A 25 14.00 28.36 -28.73
CA VAL A 25 13.52 27.32 -27.82
C VAL A 25 14.40 26.09 -27.99
N ARG A 26 15.12 25.71 -26.93
CA ARG A 26 16.04 24.57 -26.96
C ARG A 26 16.12 23.88 -25.61
N ARG A 27 16.79 22.73 -25.58
CA ARG A 27 17.22 22.14 -24.31
C ARG A 27 18.35 22.97 -23.70
N ALA A 28 18.41 22.98 -22.37
CA ALA A 28 19.51 23.60 -21.65
C ALA A 28 20.83 22.88 -21.95
N ARG A 29 21.95 23.58 -21.81
CA ARG A 29 23.28 22.98 -21.77
C ARG A 29 23.50 22.41 -20.36
N ALA A 30 24.46 21.49 -20.23
CA ALA A 30 24.78 20.95 -18.91
C ALA A 30 25.35 22.05 -18.02
N GLU A 31 24.82 22.17 -16.80
CA GLU A 31 25.20 23.19 -15.81
C GLU A 31 25.00 24.64 -16.33
N GLU A 32 24.10 24.84 -17.29
CA GLU A 32 23.80 26.19 -17.80
C GLU A 32 23.20 27.05 -16.68
N PRO A 33 23.79 28.21 -16.35
CA PRO A 33 23.29 29.07 -15.29
C PRO A 33 22.08 29.88 -15.76
N ILE A 34 21.13 30.09 -14.87
CA ILE A 34 20.05 31.07 -15.03
C ILE A 34 19.70 31.69 -13.68
N VAL A 35 19.47 33.00 -13.65
CA VAL A 35 18.84 33.67 -12.51
C VAL A 35 17.36 33.81 -12.80
N SER A 36 16.52 33.12 -12.03
CA SER A 36 15.07 33.21 -12.19
C SER A 36 14.50 34.48 -11.55
N LEU A 37 13.24 34.81 -11.86
CA LEU A 37 12.54 36.01 -11.35
C LEU A 37 12.45 36.09 -9.82
N ASP A 38 12.59 34.97 -9.11
CA ASP A 38 12.68 34.92 -7.64
C ASP A 38 14.07 35.32 -7.10
N GLY A 39 15.00 35.69 -7.97
CA GLY A 39 16.38 36.06 -7.64
C GLY A 39 17.30 34.87 -7.35
N VAL A 40 16.83 33.63 -7.53
CA VAL A 40 17.62 32.42 -7.27
C VAL A 40 18.44 32.05 -8.50
N GLU A 41 19.75 31.87 -8.33
CA GLU A 41 20.61 31.29 -9.35
C GLU A 41 20.44 29.77 -9.40
N ARG A 42 20.22 29.23 -10.60
CA ARG A 42 19.89 27.83 -10.84
C ARG A 42 20.81 27.27 -11.92
N LYS A 43 21.22 26.01 -11.73
CA LYS A 43 22.00 25.25 -12.70
C LYS A 43 21.08 24.27 -13.42
N LEU A 44 21.03 24.40 -14.73
CA LEU A 44 20.11 23.64 -15.56
C LEU A 44 20.74 22.36 -16.08
N THR A 45 19.91 21.36 -16.32
CA THR A 45 20.33 20.07 -16.89
C THR A 45 19.85 19.93 -18.33
N PRO A 46 20.51 19.12 -19.19
CA PRO A 46 20.09 18.95 -20.58
C PRO A 46 18.70 18.36 -20.80
N SER A 47 18.06 17.88 -19.74
CA SER A 47 16.66 17.44 -19.78
C SER A 47 15.66 18.61 -19.78
N MET A 48 16.06 19.80 -19.33
CA MET A 48 15.18 20.96 -19.16
C MET A 48 15.07 21.77 -20.46
N VAL A 49 13.89 22.31 -20.75
CA VAL A 49 13.64 23.20 -21.88
C VAL A 49 13.77 24.66 -21.44
N VAL A 50 14.52 25.44 -22.21
CA VAL A 50 14.73 26.88 -21.99
C VAL A 50 14.26 27.68 -23.18
N ILE A 51 13.83 28.91 -22.89
CA ILE A 51 13.73 29.98 -23.86
C ILE A 51 15.06 30.72 -23.76
N ALA A 52 15.79 30.81 -24.85
CA ALA A 52 17.12 31.42 -24.92
C ALA A 52 17.14 32.51 -25.99
N ASP A 53 18.10 33.44 -25.86
CA ASP A 53 18.48 34.29 -26.97
C ASP A 53 19.69 33.71 -27.71
N SER A 54 20.42 34.52 -28.48
CA SER A 54 21.60 34.07 -29.22
C SER A 54 22.78 33.65 -28.33
N GLN A 55 22.78 34.05 -27.06
CA GLN A 55 23.88 33.82 -26.11
C GLN A 55 23.43 32.94 -24.94
N ASP A 56 22.38 33.35 -24.23
CA ASP A 56 22.05 32.88 -22.89
C ASP A 56 20.58 32.42 -22.75
N ALA A 57 20.31 31.62 -21.71
CA ALA A 57 18.94 31.27 -21.34
C ALA A 57 18.25 32.49 -20.68
N VAL A 58 17.09 32.87 -21.21
CA VAL A 58 16.29 34.01 -20.74
C VAL A 58 15.03 33.58 -19.98
N GLY A 59 14.73 32.29 -19.92
CA GLY A 59 13.64 31.72 -19.14
C GLY A 59 13.59 30.20 -19.19
N LEU A 60 12.94 29.60 -18.20
CA LEU A 60 12.59 28.17 -18.18
C LEU A 60 11.24 27.97 -18.86
N GLY A 61 11.23 27.15 -19.92
CA GLY A 61 10.06 26.92 -20.77
C GLY A 61 8.83 26.49 -19.97
N GLY A 62 7.88 27.42 -19.82
CA GLY A 62 6.63 27.21 -19.11
C GLY A 62 6.74 27.01 -17.60
N VAL A 63 7.89 27.31 -16.98
CA VAL A 63 8.07 27.18 -15.52
C VAL A 63 8.22 28.56 -14.88
N MET A 64 9.23 29.33 -15.30
CA MET A 64 9.54 30.65 -14.74
C MET A 64 10.42 31.45 -15.70
N GLY A 65 10.20 32.77 -15.79
CA GLY A 65 11.08 33.67 -16.55
C GLY A 65 12.44 33.87 -15.89
N GLY A 66 13.41 34.35 -16.66
CA GLY A 66 14.68 34.85 -16.14
C GLY A 66 14.57 36.32 -15.73
N SER A 67 15.35 36.74 -14.73
CA SER A 67 15.35 38.12 -14.24
C SER A 67 15.90 39.13 -15.25
N HIS A 68 16.86 38.71 -16.09
CA HIS A 68 17.51 39.58 -17.06
C HIS A 68 16.61 40.09 -18.20
N SER A 69 15.48 39.42 -18.44
CA SER A 69 14.57 39.71 -19.54
C SER A 69 13.18 40.19 -19.09
N GLU A 70 13.05 40.50 -17.79
CA GLU A 70 11.82 40.97 -17.15
C GLU A 70 11.38 42.35 -17.67
N ILE A 71 10.06 42.60 -17.64
CA ILE A 71 9.49 43.92 -17.87
C ILE A 71 9.79 44.83 -16.68
N THR A 72 10.28 46.03 -16.96
CA THR A 72 10.57 47.07 -15.95
C THR A 72 9.77 48.34 -16.27
N GLU A 73 9.77 49.33 -15.37
CA GLU A 73 9.15 50.63 -15.65
C GLU A 73 9.72 51.34 -16.89
N GLY A 74 10.97 51.02 -17.27
CA GLY A 74 11.63 51.58 -18.45
C GLY A 74 11.35 50.82 -19.76
N THR A 75 10.58 49.72 -19.74
CA THR A 75 10.36 48.90 -20.93
C THR A 75 9.44 49.59 -21.93
N THR A 76 9.93 49.83 -23.14
CA THR A 76 9.15 50.45 -24.23
C THR A 76 8.78 49.49 -25.36
N THR A 77 9.46 48.35 -25.47
CA THR A 77 9.21 47.33 -26.50
C THR A 77 9.04 45.96 -25.84
N VAL A 78 7.89 45.32 -26.06
CA VAL A 78 7.53 44.04 -25.44
C VAL A 78 7.49 42.93 -26.47
N PHE A 79 8.13 41.80 -26.17
CA PHE A 79 7.93 40.54 -26.88
C PHE A 79 7.02 39.65 -26.05
N LEU A 80 5.88 39.25 -26.63
CA LEU A 80 4.89 38.45 -25.94
C LEU A 80 4.96 37.01 -26.44
N GLU A 81 5.23 36.08 -25.52
CA GLU A 81 5.27 34.65 -25.75
C GLU A 81 3.94 34.00 -25.33
N SER A 82 3.44 33.11 -26.20
CA SER A 82 2.44 32.10 -25.85
C SER A 82 2.86 30.80 -26.53
N ALA A 83 3.12 29.76 -25.74
CA ALA A 83 3.65 28.49 -26.24
C ALA A 83 2.98 27.31 -25.51
N ASN A 84 3.11 26.10 -26.07
CA ASN A 84 2.81 24.86 -25.38
C ASN A 84 4.09 24.05 -25.17
N PHE A 85 4.34 23.65 -23.94
CA PHE A 85 5.48 22.82 -23.56
C PHE A 85 5.02 21.40 -23.30
N ASP A 86 5.93 20.44 -23.48
CA ASP A 86 5.66 19.04 -23.16
C ASP A 86 5.29 18.89 -21.66
N PRO A 87 4.13 18.30 -21.32
CA PRO A 87 3.63 18.27 -19.94
C PRO A 87 4.54 17.50 -19.00
N VAL A 88 5.17 16.41 -19.49
CA VAL A 88 6.08 15.58 -18.69
C VAL A 88 7.37 16.32 -18.40
N ASN A 89 7.94 16.99 -19.41
CA ASN A 89 9.12 17.81 -19.28
C ASN A 89 8.90 18.96 -18.30
N ASN A 90 7.78 19.67 -18.45
CA ASN A 90 7.43 20.81 -17.60
C ASN A 90 7.29 20.37 -16.13
N ARG A 91 6.53 19.29 -15.89
CA ARG A 91 6.38 18.68 -14.54
C ARG A 91 7.71 18.30 -13.92
N ARG A 92 8.55 17.56 -14.66
CA ARG A 92 9.85 17.09 -14.16
C ARG A 92 10.78 18.25 -13.84
N THR A 93 10.78 19.29 -14.67
CA THR A 93 11.59 20.50 -14.47
C THR A 93 11.12 21.26 -13.23
N ALA A 94 9.81 21.50 -13.11
CA ALA A 94 9.19 22.15 -11.96
C ALA A 94 9.50 21.40 -10.64
N GLN A 95 9.32 20.07 -10.61
CA GLN A 95 9.61 19.24 -9.43
C GLN A 95 11.11 19.21 -9.09
N SER A 96 11.97 19.04 -10.10
CA SER A 96 13.43 19.04 -9.93
C SER A 96 13.94 20.32 -9.31
N LEU A 97 13.40 21.47 -9.74
CA LEU A 97 13.81 22.79 -9.25
C LEU A 97 13.00 23.26 -8.03
N ARG A 98 12.02 22.45 -7.59
CA ARG A 98 11.05 22.77 -6.53
C ARG A 98 10.31 24.10 -6.78
N ILE A 99 9.97 24.36 -8.04
CA ILE A 99 9.24 25.56 -8.47
C ILE A 99 7.81 25.14 -8.83
N LEU A 100 6.82 25.67 -8.12
CA LEU A 100 5.41 25.49 -8.47
C LEU A 100 4.81 26.84 -8.83
N THR A 101 4.36 27.00 -10.07
CA THR A 101 3.67 28.22 -10.53
C THR A 101 2.30 27.88 -11.11
N GLU A 102 1.42 28.89 -11.16
CA GLU A 102 0.15 28.78 -11.88
C GLU A 102 0.36 28.46 -13.38
N ALA A 103 1.49 28.85 -13.95
CA ALA A 103 1.85 28.51 -15.32
C ALA A 103 2.22 27.03 -15.46
N SER A 104 3.15 26.53 -14.64
CA SER A 104 3.61 25.14 -14.73
C SER A 104 2.46 24.16 -14.50
N THR A 105 1.62 24.39 -13.50
CA THR A 105 0.44 23.56 -13.21
C THR A 105 -0.54 23.43 -14.38
N ARG A 106 -0.63 24.44 -15.26
CA ARG A 106 -1.47 24.40 -16.47
C ARG A 106 -0.77 23.63 -17.60
N PHE A 107 0.52 23.86 -17.81
CA PHE A 107 1.28 23.11 -18.81
C PHE A 107 1.35 21.61 -18.52
N GLU A 108 1.45 21.22 -17.24
CA GLU A 108 1.37 19.80 -16.83
C GLU A 108 0.07 19.11 -17.24
N LYS A 109 -1.03 19.86 -17.41
CA LYS A 109 -2.36 19.34 -17.77
C LYS A 109 -2.58 19.21 -19.28
N ASN A 110 -1.51 19.30 -20.08
CA ASN A 110 -1.52 19.10 -21.52
C ASN A 110 -2.48 20.05 -22.25
N LEU A 111 -2.06 21.32 -22.37
CA LEU A 111 -2.81 22.33 -23.11
C LEU A 111 -2.86 22.01 -24.61
N ARG A 112 -3.98 22.40 -25.21
CA ARG A 112 -4.27 22.14 -26.62
C ARG A 112 -3.52 23.11 -27.53
N LEU A 113 -3.04 22.59 -28.66
CA LEU A 113 -2.13 23.30 -29.58
C LEU A 113 -2.77 24.52 -30.24
N GLU A 114 -4.10 24.60 -30.21
CA GLU A 114 -4.89 25.69 -30.77
C GLU A 114 -4.98 26.91 -29.84
N LEU A 115 -4.72 26.75 -28.53
CA LEU A 115 -4.87 27.82 -27.52
C LEU A 115 -3.86 28.98 -27.65
N PRO A 116 -2.55 28.74 -27.90
CA PRO A 116 -1.56 29.82 -27.89
C PRO A 116 -1.89 31.03 -28.77
N PRO A 117 -2.26 30.88 -30.06
CA PRO A 117 -2.57 32.04 -30.90
C PRO A 117 -3.88 32.76 -30.50
N ILE A 118 -4.80 32.10 -29.80
CA ILE A 118 -6.04 32.72 -29.30
C ILE A 118 -5.71 33.62 -28.10
N ALA A 119 -4.99 33.06 -27.12
CA ALA A 119 -4.59 33.78 -25.92
C ALA A 119 -3.64 34.93 -26.24
N LEU A 120 -2.70 34.73 -27.17
CA LEU A 120 -1.76 35.77 -27.59
C LEU A 120 -2.50 36.99 -28.14
N ARG A 121 -3.48 36.81 -29.04
CA ARG A 121 -4.28 37.92 -29.58
C ARG A 121 -5.08 38.64 -28.48
N ARG A 122 -5.64 37.89 -27.52
CA ARG A 122 -6.36 38.48 -26.39
C ARG A 122 -5.45 39.36 -25.54
N ALA A 123 -4.25 38.87 -25.23
CA ALA A 123 -3.26 39.62 -24.46
C ALA A 123 -2.75 40.84 -25.22
N THR A 124 -2.43 40.72 -26.51
CA THR A 124 -2.03 41.85 -27.35
C THR A 124 -3.11 42.93 -27.40
N ARG A 125 -4.39 42.56 -27.56
CA ARG A 125 -5.51 43.51 -27.52
C ARG A 125 -5.55 44.27 -26.19
N HIS A 126 -5.44 43.54 -25.07
CA HIS A 126 -5.46 44.17 -23.74
C HIS A 126 -4.28 45.10 -23.50
N ILE A 127 -3.08 44.70 -23.89
CA ILE A 127 -1.89 45.56 -23.79
C ILE A 127 -2.12 46.84 -24.60
N HIS A 128 -2.64 46.73 -25.83
CA HIS A 128 -2.92 47.90 -26.66
C HIS A 128 -4.00 48.82 -26.06
N GLU A 129 -5.10 48.25 -25.55
CA GLU A 129 -6.19 49.02 -24.94
C GLU A 129 -5.77 49.73 -23.65
N ILE A 130 -4.90 49.12 -22.84
CA ILE A 130 -4.56 49.60 -21.49
C ILE A 130 -3.28 50.44 -21.51
N ALA A 131 -2.22 49.95 -22.16
CA ALA A 131 -0.89 50.56 -22.19
C ALA A 131 -0.59 51.30 -23.49
N GLY A 132 -1.45 51.19 -24.51
CA GLY A 132 -1.23 51.81 -25.82
C GLY A 132 -0.16 51.10 -26.64
N GLY A 133 0.65 51.87 -27.37
CA GLY A 133 1.72 51.36 -28.23
C GLY A 133 1.25 50.86 -29.60
N THR A 134 2.22 50.50 -30.45
CA THR A 134 1.98 50.06 -31.82
C THR A 134 2.06 48.53 -31.90
N VAL A 135 0.96 47.89 -32.29
CA VAL A 135 0.92 46.43 -32.47
C VAL A 135 1.62 46.06 -33.78
N ALA A 136 2.56 45.11 -33.70
CA ALA A 136 3.23 44.59 -34.89
C ALA A 136 2.27 43.80 -35.79
N THR A 137 2.50 43.85 -37.11
CA THR A 137 1.69 43.12 -38.09
C THR A 137 2.01 41.62 -38.06
N GLY A 138 1.02 40.80 -37.74
CA GLY A 138 1.12 39.33 -37.78
C GLY A 138 1.59 38.69 -36.47
N ILE A 139 1.73 37.37 -36.50
CA ILE A 139 2.20 36.54 -35.37
C ILE A 139 3.30 35.63 -35.92
N LEU A 140 4.43 35.54 -35.19
CA LEU A 140 5.46 34.54 -35.44
C LEU A 140 5.03 33.22 -34.78
N ASP A 141 4.53 32.28 -35.58
CA ASP A 141 4.05 30.97 -35.10
C ASP A 141 4.95 29.85 -35.63
N VAL A 142 5.81 29.31 -34.75
CA VAL A 142 6.69 28.18 -35.06
C VAL A 142 6.01 26.89 -34.62
N PHE A 143 5.26 26.28 -35.54
CA PHE A 143 4.54 25.01 -35.33
C PHE A 143 5.02 23.95 -36.33
N PRO A 144 6.04 23.14 -35.95
CA PRO A 144 6.47 22.01 -36.76
C PRO A 144 5.33 21.01 -37.00
N GLY A 145 5.09 20.63 -38.26
CA GLY A 145 4.04 19.67 -38.61
C GLY A 145 2.61 20.24 -38.62
N ARG A 146 2.44 21.57 -38.59
CA ARG A 146 1.10 22.21 -38.62
C ARG A 146 0.24 21.79 -39.81
N ALA A 147 0.85 21.52 -40.97
CA ALA A 147 0.12 21.08 -42.16
C ALA A 147 -0.56 19.70 -41.98
N ASP A 148 0.02 18.85 -41.13
CA ASP A 148 -0.49 17.50 -40.85
C ASP A 148 -1.41 17.47 -39.62
N TYR A 149 -1.47 18.56 -38.87
CA TYR A 149 -2.30 18.67 -37.67
C TYR A 149 -3.78 18.68 -38.03
N LYS A 150 -4.52 17.72 -37.46
CA LYS A 150 -5.98 17.66 -37.52
C LYS A 150 -6.54 17.63 -36.11
N ALA A 151 -7.66 18.31 -35.90
CA ALA A 151 -8.40 18.18 -34.66
C ALA A 151 -8.76 16.70 -34.45
N PRO A 152 -8.60 16.16 -33.23
CA PRO A 152 -8.91 14.76 -32.96
C PRO A 152 -10.39 14.52 -33.13
N THR A 153 -10.69 13.43 -33.83
CA THR A 153 -12.03 12.93 -34.04
C THR A 153 -12.18 11.60 -33.33
N VAL A 154 -13.30 11.41 -32.64
CA VAL A 154 -13.64 10.17 -31.95
C VAL A 154 -15.01 9.72 -32.44
N THR A 155 -15.11 8.45 -32.83
CA THR A 155 -16.39 7.87 -33.25
C THR A 155 -17.10 7.28 -32.03
N LEU A 156 -18.34 7.71 -31.79
CA LEU A 156 -19.24 7.10 -30.83
C LEU A 156 -20.22 6.18 -31.55
N THR A 157 -20.24 4.90 -31.19
CA THR A 157 -21.21 3.92 -31.67
C THR A 157 -22.32 3.72 -30.65
N MET A 158 -23.57 3.64 -31.13
CA MET A 158 -24.71 3.41 -30.25
C MET A 158 -24.66 2.03 -29.58
N ALA A 159 -24.03 1.05 -30.23
CA ALA A 159 -23.81 -0.28 -29.67
C ALA A 159 -22.87 -0.25 -28.45
N ARG A 160 -21.77 0.51 -28.52
CA ARG A 160 -20.87 0.69 -27.36
C ARG A 160 -21.55 1.47 -26.25
N LEU A 161 -22.25 2.57 -26.59
CA LEU A 161 -23.00 3.39 -25.62
C LEU A 161 -23.97 2.53 -24.81
N ARG A 162 -24.79 1.71 -25.48
CA ARG A 162 -25.72 0.78 -24.83
C ARG A 162 -24.99 -0.26 -23.99
N LYS A 163 -23.90 -0.82 -24.50
CA LYS A 163 -23.12 -1.85 -23.79
C LYS A 163 -22.53 -1.33 -22.48
N VAL A 164 -22.03 -0.09 -22.48
CA VAL A 164 -21.38 0.52 -21.31
C VAL A 164 -22.42 1.03 -20.32
N LEU A 165 -23.46 1.73 -20.79
CA LEU A 165 -24.46 2.35 -19.91
C LEU A 165 -25.61 1.43 -19.50
N GLY A 166 -25.78 0.30 -20.19
CA GLY A 166 -26.87 -0.65 -19.93
C GLY A 166 -28.27 -0.14 -20.34
N VAL A 167 -28.35 1.01 -21.02
CA VAL A 167 -29.61 1.63 -21.45
C VAL A 167 -29.53 2.08 -22.92
N ASP A 168 -30.65 1.97 -23.63
CA ASP A 168 -30.79 2.46 -24.99
C ASP A 168 -31.03 3.98 -24.97
N ILE A 169 -29.97 4.76 -25.23
CA ILE A 169 -30.07 6.20 -25.46
C ILE A 169 -30.25 6.44 -26.96
N PRO A 170 -31.26 7.19 -27.42
CA PRO A 170 -31.41 7.49 -28.84
C PRO A 170 -30.25 8.32 -29.38
N ILE A 171 -29.78 8.02 -30.61
CA ILE A 171 -28.67 8.75 -31.26
C ILE A 171 -28.91 10.26 -31.33
N GLY A 172 -30.16 10.69 -31.54
CA GLY A 172 -30.53 12.11 -31.54
C GLY A 172 -30.30 12.79 -30.18
N ARG A 173 -30.52 12.07 -29.07
CA ARG A 173 -30.26 12.58 -27.72
C ARG A 173 -28.76 12.65 -27.44
N ALA A 174 -28.01 11.61 -27.80
CA ALA A 174 -26.54 11.62 -27.68
C ALA A 174 -25.93 12.77 -28.50
N ASN A 175 -26.39 12.98 -29.73
CA ASN A 175 -25.96 14.09 -30.58
C ASN A 175 -26.28 15.46 -29.96
N GLN A 176 -27.48 15.64 -29.41
CA GLN A 176 -27.88 16.88 -28.73
C GLN A 176 -26.95 17.19 -27.54
N VAL A 177 -26.64 16.17 -26.72
CA VAL A 177 -25.75 16.31 -25.57
C VAL A 177 -24.35 16.74 -26.01
N LEU A 178 -23.73 16.00 -26.93
CA LEU A 178 -22.38 16.30 -27.39
C LEU A 178 -22.31 17.68 -28.09
N THR A 179 -23.32 18.02 -28.90
CA THR A 179 -23.38 19.34 -29.54
C THR A 179 -23.53 20.46 -28.51
N SER A 180 -24.32 20.26 -27.44
CA SER A 180 -24.48 21.26 -26.37
C SER A 180 -23.19 21.52 -25.58
N LEU A 181 -22.30 20.53 -25.54
CA LEU A 181 -20.96 20.63 -24.96
C LEU A 181 -19.92 21.23 -25.92
N GLY A 182 -20.34 21.59 -27.15
CA GLY A 182 -19.53 22.23 -28.16
C GLY A 182 -18.72 21.29 -29.04
N PHE A 183 -19.02 19.98 -29.01
CA PHE A 183 -18.46 19.06 -29.99
C PHE A 183 -19.13 19.25 -31.35
N LEU A 184 -18.38 19.09 -32.44
CA LEU A 184 -18.95 19.04 -33.78
C LEU A 184 -19.22 17.57 -34.13
N CYS A 185 -20.50 17.22 -34.22
CA CYS A 185 -20.93 15.86 -34.49
C CYS A 185 -21.44 15.73 -35.93
N GLU A 186 -20.83 14.82 -36.69
CA GLU A 186 -21.30 14.38 -37.98
C GLU A 186 -21.94 12.99 -37.82
N LYS A 187 -23.02 12.75 -38.57
CA LYS A 187 -23.73 11.47 -38.56
C LYS A 187 -23.37 10.70 -39.85
N PRO A 188 -22.31 9.87 -39.85
CA PRO A 188 -21.93 9.10 -41.03
C PRO A 188 -22.96 8.01 -41.37
N ASP A 189 -23.68 7.50 -40.36
CA ASP A 189 -24.72 6.48 -40.51
C ASP A 189 -25.77 6.56 -39.37
N GLU A 190 -26.78 5.68 -39.39
CA GLU A 190 -27.85 5.65 -38.38
C GLU A 190 -27.43 5.13 -37.00
N THR A 191 -26.21 4.63 -36.85
CA THR A 191 -25.72 3.90 -35.68
C THR A 191 -24.46 4.51 -35.04
N SER A 192 -23.92 5.59 -35.59
CA SER A 192 -22.71 6.22 -35.09
C SER A 192 -22.66 7.75 -35.27
N LEU A 193 -21.87 8.40 -34.42
CA LEU A 193 -21.56 9.82 -34.47
C LEU A 193 -20.04 10.01 -34.58
N LEU A 194 -19.57 10.62 -35.67
CA LEU A 194 -18.19 11.06 -35.79
C LEU A 194 -18.07 12.44 -35.12
N THR A 195 -17.33 12.50 -34.02
CA THR A 195 -17.30 13.68 -33.16
C THR A 195 -15.92 14.33 -33.20
N THR A 196 -15.85 15.59 -33.65
CA THR A 196 -14.63 16.40 -33.55
C THR A 196 -14.55 17.02 -32.16
N VAL A 197 -13.45 16.73 -31.46
CA VAL A 197 -13.22 17.17 -30.09
C VAL A 197 -12.83 18.66 -30.08
N PRO A 198 -13.54 19.52 -29.33
CA PRO A 198 -13.22 20.93 -29.26
C PRO A 198 -11.88 21.16 -28.53
N TYR A 199 -11.17 22.22 -28.90
CA TYR A 199 -9.81 22.47 -28.40
C TYR A 199 -9.72 22.78 -26.90
N TRP A 200 -10.82 22.93 -26.16
CA TRP A 200 -10.78 23.05 -24.70
C TRP A 200 -10.93 21.71 -23.98
N ARG A 201 -11.13 20.60 -24.71
CA ARG A 201 -11.25 19.24 -24.18
C ARG A 201 -10.00 18.43 -24.53
N SER A 202 -9.00 18.47 -23.64
CA SER A 202 -7.75 17.71 -23.79
C SER A 202 -7.84 16.26 -23.27
N ASP A 203 -8.90 15.97 -22.51
CA ASP A 203 -9.23 14.71 -21.87
C ASP A 203 -9.83 13.69 -22.83
N VAL A 204 -10.66 14.13 -23.78
CA VAL A 204 -11.39 13.24 -24.71
C VAL A 204 -10.49 12.73 -25.83
N LYS A 205 -10.26 11.42 -25.86
CA LYS A 205 -9.38 10.71 -26.80
C LYS A 205 -9.97 9.40 -27.32
N ILE A 206 -10.84 8.75 -26.56
CA ILE A 206 -11.44 7.46 -26.89
C ILE A 206 -12.97 7.53 -26.83
N GLU A 207 -13.62 6.51 -27.42
CA GLU A 207 -15.08 6.40 -27.47
C GLU A 207 -15.72 6.44 -26.09
N ASP A 208 -15.11 5.80 -25.09
CA ASP A 208 -15.64 5.73 -23.72
C ASP A 208 -15.66 7.11 -23.04
N ASP A 209 -14.77 8.05 -23.42
CA ASP A 209 -14.80 9.42 -22.90
C ASP A 209 -16.05 10.17 -23.39
N LEU A 210 -16.49 9.92 -24.62
CA LEU A 210 -17.75 10.48 -25.14
C LEU A 210 -18.97 9.84 -24.44
N ILE A 211 -18.88 8.56 -24.10
CA ILE A 211 -19.92 7.84 -23.35
C ILE A 211 -20.09 8.46 -21.97
N GLU A 212 -19.00 8.77 -21.27
CA GLU A 212 -19.02 9.47 -20.00
C GLU A 212 -19.70 10.85 -20.13
N GLU A 213 -19.38 11.61 -21.18
CA GLU A 213 -20.03 12.91 -21.43
C GLU A 213 -21.53 12.79 -21.65
N VAL A 214 -21.97 11.77 -22.38
CA VAL A 214 -23.39 11.47 -22.56
C VAL A 214 -24.04 11.10 -21.23
N ALA A 215 -23.43 10.17 -20.48
CA ALA A 215 -23.94 9.73 -19.18
C ALA A 215 -24.04 10.87 -18.16
N ARG A 216 -23.02 11.73 -18.10
CA ARG A 216 -22.92 12.84 -17.14
C ARG A 216 -24.01 13.89 -17.35
N ILE A 217 -24.36 14.18 -18.61
CA ILE A 217 -25.39 15.17 -18.95
C ILE A 217 -26.80 14.57 -18.93
N VAL A 218 -26.96 13.29 -19.27
CA VAL A 218 -28.21 12.57 -19.03
C VAL A 218 -28.48 12.48 -17.53
N GLY A 219 -27.44 12.30 -16.72
CA GLY A 219 -27.52 12.20 -15.27
C GLY A 219 -27.32 10.75 -14.83
N TYR A 220 -26.40 10.54 -13.90
CA TYR A 220 -26.08 9.20 -13.41
C TYR A 220 -27.27 8.59 -12.65
N ASP A 221 -28.08 9.43 -12.01
CA ASP A 221 -29.31 9.03 -11.32
C ASP A 221 -30.42 8.52 -12.26
N GLU A 222 -30.38 8.91 -13.54
CA GLU A 222 -31.32 8.42 -14.54
C GLU A 222 -30.93 7.05 -15.11
N LEU A 223 -29.69 6.60 -14.88
CA LEU A 223 -29.21 5.31 -15.37
C LEU A 223 -29.80 4.16 -14.54
N PRO A 224 -30.30 3.09 -15.18
CA PRO A 224 -30.92 1.99 -14.46
C PRO A 224 -29.88 1.22 -13.64
N THR A 225 -30.22 0.91 -12.39
CA THR A 225 -29.45 -0.07 -11.59
C THR A 225 -29.91 -1.47 -11.97
N THR A 226 -28.99 -2.28 -12.51
CA THR A 226 -29.26 -3.67 -12.87
C THR A 226 -28.31 -4.63 -12.16
N THR A 227 -28.75 -5.85 -11.89
CA THR A 227 -27.86 -6.91 -11.42
C THR A 227 -26.92 -7.38 -12.53
N LEU A 228 -25.84 -8.06 -12.16
CA LEU A 228 -24.98 -8.74 -13.14
C LEU A 228 -25.83 -9.70 -13.99
N SER A 229 -25.61 -9.68 -15.31
CA SER A 229 -26.32 -10.52 -16.27
C SER A 229 -25.86 -11.99 -16.25
N THR A 230 -24.71 -12.25 -15.64
CA THR A 230 -24.11 -13.58 -15.50
C THR A 230 -24.33 -14.13 -14.09
N PRO A 231 -24.52 -15.45 -13.94
CA PRO A 231 -24.53 -16.07 -12.62
C PRO A 231 -23.21 -15.82 -11.89
N ILE A 232 -23.28 -15.74 -10.57
CA ILE A 232 -22.09 -15.63 -9.71
C ILE A 232 -21.21 -16.87 -9.95
N PRO A 233 -19.89 -16.71 -10.16
CA PRO A 233 -18.99 -17.86 -10.32
C PRO A 233 -19.03 -18.76 -9.08
N LEU A 234 -18.76 -20.05 -9.27
CA LEU A 234 -18.70 -21.01 -8.16
C LEU A 234 -17.62 -20.60 -7.14
N HIS A 235 -17.87 -20.91 -5.87
CA HIS A 235 -16.89 -20.74 -4.79
C HIS A 235 -15.60 -21.50 -5.14
N GLN A 236 -14.47 -20.80 -5.08
CA GLN A 236 -13.16 -21.41 -5.15
C GLN A 236 -12.59 -21.49 -3.74
N PRO A 237 -12.37 -22.71 -3.20
CA PRO A 237 -11.79 -22.86 -1.87
C PRO A 237 -10.46 -22.13 -1.76
N ARG A 238 -10.26 -21.43 -0.64
CA ARG A 238 -8.97 -20.81 -0.30
C ARG A 238 -8.47 -21.41 1.00
N PRO A 239 -7.92 -22.65 0.99
CA PRO A 239 -7.69 -23.42 2.20
C PRO A 239 -6.80 -22.71 3.23
N MET A 240 -5.77 -21.99 2.77
CA MET A 240 -4.90 -21.21 3.65
C MET A 240 -5.67 -20.11 4.38
N GLN A 241 -6.47 -19.33 3.64
CA GLN A 241 -7.26 -18.24 4.20
C GLN A 241 -8.37 -18.77 5.11
N GLU A 242 -9.07 -19.83 4.69
CA GLU A 242 -10.12 -20.47 5.48
C GLU A 242 -9.57 -21.05 6.78
N LEU A 243 -8.40 -21.70 6.74
CA LEU A 243 -7.72 -22.19 7.93
C LEU A 243 -7.28 -21.04 8.84
N ARG A 244 -6.72 -19.97 8.28
CA ARG A 244 -6.30 -18.79 9.05
C ARG A 244 -7.48 -18.18 9.83
N GLU A 245 -8.61 -17.94 9.17
CA GLU A 245 -9.81 -17.41 9.87
C GLU A 245 -10.33 -18.41 10.92
N ARG A 246 -10.33 -19.72 10.63
CA ARG A 246 -10.70 -20.74 11.61
C ARG A 246 -9.78 -20.75 12.84
N VAL A 247 -8.47 -20.60 12.65
CA VAL A 247 -7.50 -20.49 13.75
C VAL A 247 -7.76 -19.26 14.59
N LYS A 248 -8.06 -18.11 13.95
CA LYS A 248 -8.41 -16.88 14.66
C LYS A 248 -9.66 -17.06 15.52
N ASP A 249 -10.72 -17.67 14.97
CA ASP A 249 -11.97 -17.93 15.70
C ASP A 249 -11.72 -18.82 16.92
N LEU A 250 -10.86 -19.84 16.79
CA LEU A 250 -10.50 -20.75 17.88
C LEU A 250 -9.69 -20.04 18.99
N LEU A 251 -8.73 -19.18 18.63
CA LEU A 251 -7.98 -18.37 19.60
C LEU A 251 -8.88 -17.36 20.32
N ALA A 252 -9.80 -16.72 19.59
CA ALA A 252 -10.80 -15.84 20.19
C ALA A 252 -11.72 -16.61 21.16
N ALA A 253 -12.14 -17.82 20.80
CA ALA A 253 -12.93 -18.69 21.69
C ALA A 253 -12.15 -19.14 22.94
N CYS A 254 -10.81 -19.19 22.87
CA CYS A 254 -9.95 -19.43 24.02
C CYS A 254 -9.71 -18.18 24.89
N GLY A 255 -10.31 -17.03 24.55
CA GLY A 255 -10.22 -15.80 25.33
C GLY A 255 -9.02 -14.90 24.98
N LEU A 256 -8.41 -15.08 23.81
CA LEU A 256 -7.39 -14.15 23.32
C LEU A 256 -8.04 -13.05 22.48
N GLN A 257 -7.51 -11.84 22.56
CA GLN A 257 -7.96 -10.68 21.80
C GLN A 257 -7.10 -10.51 20.53
N GLU A 258 -7.73 -10.44 19.36
CA GLU A 258 -6.99 -10.17 18.12
C GLU A 258 -6.48 -8.72 18.12
N VAL A 259 -5.20 -8.55 17.77
CA VAL A 259 -4.55 -7.26 17.52
C VAL A 259 -3.98 -7.23 16.10
N ILE A 260 -3.82 -6.02 15.55
CA ILE A 260 -3.25 -5.79 14.22
C ILE A 260 -2.15 -4.75 14.37
N SER A 261 -0.92 -5.14 14.05
CA SER A 261 0.24 -4.24 14.14
C SER A 261 0.77 -3.86 12.75
N TYR A 262 1.65 -2.85 12.71
CA TYR A 262 2.28 -2.45 11.46
C TYR A 262 3.22 -3.55 10.94
N PRO A 263 3.25 -3.79 9.61
CA PRO A 263 4.22 -4.73 9.02
C PRO A 263 5.64 -4.16 8.97
N LEU A 264 5.82 -2.89 9.33
CA LEU A 264 7.10 -2.19 9.38
C LEU A 264 7.57 -2.05 10.83
N SER A 265 8.88 -2.22 11.02
CA SER A 265 9.59 -2.22 12.30
C SER A 265 10.91 -1.46 12.17
N SER A 266 11.58 -1.25 13.29
CA SER A 266 12.99 -0.83 13.35
C SER A 266 13.93 -2.04 13.45
N LEU A 267 15.22 -1.84 13.17
CA LEU A 267 16.24 -2.86 13.46
C LEU A 267 16.39 -3.11 14.97
N GLU A 268 16.23 -2.06 15.79
CA GLU A 268 16.31 -2.14 17.25
C GLU A 268 15.25 -3.09 17.81
N ASP A 269 13.98 -2.94 17.38
CA ASP A 269 12.88 -3.79 17.82
C ASP A 269 13.07 -5.25 17.39
N LEU A 270 13.63 -5.48 16.19
CA LEU A 270 13.90 -6.82 15.67
C LEU A 270 15.09 -7.47 16.39
N ASP A 271 16.12 -6.70 16.73
CA ASP A 271 17.28 -7.18 17.49
C ASP A 271 16.91 -7.51 18.95
N MET A 272 16.02 -6.71 19.55
CA MET A 272 15.53 -6.93 20.91
C MET A 272 14.90 -8.31 21.08
N VAL A 273 14.20 -8.80 20.05
CA VAL A 273 13.62 -10.16 20.02
C VAL A 273 14.49 -11.20 19.31
N LYS A 274 15.79 -10.91 19.12
CA LYS A 274 16.79 -11.81 18.51
C LYS A 274 16.48 -12.25 17.08
N ALA A 275 15.64 -11.53 16.35
CA ALA A 275 15.27 -11.89 14.99
C ALA A 275 16.40 -11.70 13.97
N LEU A 276 17.41 -10.87 14.29
CA LEU A 276 18.55 -10.59 13.40
C LEU A 276 19.66 -11.66 13.46
N GLU A 277 19.62 -12.58 14.43
CA GLU A 277 20.66 -13.61 14.62
C GLU A 277 20.71 -14.64 13.49
N THR A 278 19.67 -14.71 12.67
CA THR A 278 19.65 -15.51 11.43
C THR A 278 20.71 -15.05 10.41
N GLY A 279 21.31 -13.87 10.60
CA GLY A 279 22.32 -13.29 9.72
C GLY A 279 21.73 -12.69 8.43
N VAL A 280 20.41 -12.74 8.26
CA VAL A 280 19.71 -12.19 7.10
C VAL A 280 19.10 -10.84 7.47
N MET A 281 19.61 -9.77 6.86
CA MET A 281 19.09 -8.42 7.08
C MET A 281 17.66 -8.27 6.54
N PRO A 282 16.71 -7.70 7.32
CA PRO A 282 15.35 -7.47 6.87
C PRO A 282 15.28 -6.46 5.72
N LEU A 283 14.18 -6.49 4.96
CA LEU A 283 13.99 -5.64 3.80
C LEU A 283 13.72 -4.19 4.22
N LYS A 284 14.60 -3.27 3.81
CA LYS A 284 14.46 -1.83 4.06
C LYS A 284 13.60 -1.14 3.00
N LEU A 285 12.72 -0.24 3.41
CA LEU A 285 12.04 0.69 2.51
C LEU A 285 13.02 1.71 1.91
N ALA A 286 12.84 2.06 0.64
CA ALA A 286 13.66 3.08 -0.03
C ALA A 286 13.38 4.50 0.48
N ASN A 287 12.15 4.75 0.92
CA ASN A 287 11.64 6.06 1.35
C ASN A 287 10.77 5.93 2.61
N PRO A 288 11.34 5.49 3.75
CA PRO A 288 10.59 5.36 4.99
C PRO A 288 10.15 6.74 5.50
N MET A 289 8.97 6.79 6.10
CA MET A 289 8.41 8.03 6.68
C MET A 289 8.96 8.29 8.10
N SER A 290 9.46 7.26 8.79
CA SER A 290 10.00 7.32 10.15
C SER A 290 11.08 6.25 10.34
N VAL A 291 12.04 6.52 11.23
CA VAL A 291 13.13 5.59 11.60
C VAL A 291 12.58 4.32 12.28
N ASN A 292 11.45 4.43 12.97
CA ASN A 292 10.83 3.29 13.66
C ASN A 292 10.06 2.35 12.69
N GLN A 293 9.96 2.73 11.42
CA GLN A 293 9.19 2.01 10.40
C GLN A 293 9.99 1.92 9.09
N GLU A 294 11.23 1.45 9.19
CA GLU A 294 12.14 1.35 8.05
C GLU A 294 12.18 -0.04 7.41
N TYR A 295 11.91 -1.10 8.18
CA TYR A 295 12.15 -2.48 7.76
C TYR A 295 10.89 -3.33 7.82
N LEU A 296 10.67 -4.19 6.84
CA LEU A 296 9.61 -5.20 6.93
C LEU A 296 9.93 -6.20 8.04
N ARG A 297 8.94 -6.52 8.87
CA ARG A 297 9.08 -7.44 10.00
C ARG A 297 9.36 -8.87 9.53
N THR A 298 10.29 -9.55 10.20
CA THR A 298 10.61 -10.98 10.00
C THR A 298 9.94 -11.88 11.04
N THR A 299 9.29 -11.30 12.04
CA THR A 299 8.56 -11.98 13.11
C THR A 299 7.41 -11.10 13.60
N LEU A 300 6.41 -11.70 14.26
CA LEU A 300 5.34 -10.98 14.98
C LEU A 300 5.70 -10.70 16.46
N ARG A 301 6.81 -11.26 16.96
CA ARG A 301 7.18 -11.19 18.39
C ARG A 301 7.38 -9.77 18.88
N SER A 302 8.13 -8.94 18.14
CA SER A 302 8.43 -7.57 18.55
C SER A 302 7.16 -6.72 18.68
N SER A 303 6.28 -6.77 17.68
CA SER A 303 5.03 -6.03 17.70
C SER A 303 4.06 -6.50 18.78
N LEU A 304 3.97 -7.81 19.03
CA LEU A 304 3.15 -8.38 20.10
C LEU A 304 3.67 -7.97 21.48
N LEU A 305 4.99 -8.02 21.70
CA LEU A 305 5.59 -7.63 22.97
C LEU A 305 5.48 -6.13 23.24
N SER A 306 5.69 -5.28 22.22
CA SER A 306 5.42 -3.84 22.34
C SER A 306 3.95 -3.56 22.66
N THR A 307 3.03 -4.31 22.06
CA THR A 307 1.58 -4.17 22.34
C THR A 307 1.24 -4.62 23.76
N LEU A 308 1.81 -5.74 24.23
CA LEU A 308 1.69 -6.20 25.60
C LEU A 308 2.19 -5.14 26.60
N ALA A 309 3.39 -4.61 26.38
CA ALA A 309 4.01 -3.60 27.23
C ALA A 309 3.17 -2.31 27.30
N ALA A 310 2.66 -1.84 26.16
CA ALA A 310 1.82 -0.65 26.09
C ALA A 310 0.49 -0.83 26.85
N ASN A 311 -0.12 -2.02 26.81
CA ASN A 311 -1.34 -2.30 27.55
C ASN A 311 -1.09 -2.47 29.04
N TRP A 312 0.04 -3.06 29.43
CA TRP A 312 0.38 -3.26 30.84
C TRP A 312 0.35 -1.95 31.63
N LEU A 313 0.83 -0.85 31.05
CA LEU A 313 0.81 0.48 31.71
C LEU A 313 -0.59 0.92 32.18
N HIS A 314 -1.65 0.32 31.64
CA HIS A 314 -3.02 0.73 31.87
C HIS A 314 -3.93 -0.42 32.36
N GLU A 315 -3.50 -1.68 32.26
CA GLU A 315 -4.29 -2.85 32.59
C GLU A 315 -3.76 -3.58 33.83
N SER A 316 -4.68 -3.97 34.72
CA SER A 316 -4.37 -4.74 35.94
C SER A 316 -4.76 -6.21 35.85
N GLY A 317 -5.51 -6.59 34.81
CA GLY A 317 -5.97 -7.95 34.56
C GLY A 317 -5.04 -8.77 33.64
N PRO A 318 -5.46 -9.98 33.24
CA PRO A 318 -4.76 -10.74 32.20
C PRO A 318 -4.73 -9.97 30.88
N VAL A 319 -3.56 -9.92 30.25
CA VAL A 319 -3.43 -9.47 28.87
C VAL A 319 -3.15 -10.70 28.02
N THR A 320 -4.13 -11.12 27.22
CA THR A 320 -4.08 -12.26 26.30
C THR A 320 -4.37 -11.76 24.89
N ILE A 321 -3.34 -11.62 24.07
CA ILE A 321 -3.48 -11.07 22.72
C ILE A 321 -2.88 -12.01 21.67
N PHE A 322 -3.41 -11.95 20.45
CA PHE A 322 -2.84 -12.66 19.32
C PHE A 322 -2.92 -11.84 18.05
N GLU A 323 -2.04 -12.13 17.10
CA GLU A 323 -2.04 -11.55 15.78
C GLU A 323 -1.92 -12.66 14.74
N SER A 324 -2.72 -12.55 13.67
CA SER A 324 -2.53 -13.30 12.45
C SER A 324 -2.03 -12.35 11.36
N GLY A 325 -0.83 -12.58 10.86
CA GLY A 325 -0.20 -11.66 9.93
C GLY A 325 0.90 -12.29 9.10
N ARG A 326 1.38 -11.52 8.12
CA ARG A 326 2.53 -11.92 7.32
C ARG A 326 3.83 -11.47 7.95
N VAL A 327 4.85 -12.30 7.80
CA VAL A 327 6.25 -11.95 7.98
C VAL A 327 6.97 -12.05 6.64
N TYR A 328 8.01 -11.26 6.46
CA TYR A 328 8.68 -11.08 5.17
C TYR A 328 10.12 -11.56 5.26
N LEU A 329 10.38 -12.76 4.73
CA LEU A 329 11.70 -13.36 4.75
C LEU A 329 12.46 -12.97 3.46
N PRO A 330 13.63 -12.30 3.58
CA PRO A 330 14.36 -11.83 2.41
C PRO A 330 14.85 -12.97 1.50
N ARG A 331 14.66 -12.82 0.18
CA ARG A 331 15.24 -13.70 -0.85
C ARG A 331 16.17 -12.91 -1.75
N LYS A 332 17.34 -13.45 -2.05
CA LYS A 332 18.38 -12.73 -2.81
C LYS A 332 17.94 -12.48 -4.25
N GLY A 333 17.74 -11.22 -4.61
CA GLY A 333 17.42 -10.80 -5.98
C GLY A 333 16.00 -11.13 -6.43
N ASP A 334 15.10 -11.43 -5.48
CA ASP A 334 13.70 -11.78 -5.75
C ASP A 334 12.78 -11.11 -4.71
N LEU A 335 11.47 -11.19 -4.90
CA LEU A 335 10.48 -10.79 -3.89
C LEU A 335 10.67 -11.59 -2.60
N PRO A 336 10.38 -11.03 -1.41
CA PRO A 336 10.41 -11.80 -0.18
C PRO A 336 9.52 -13.05 -0.24
N GLU A 337 9.85 -14.03 0.59
CA GLU A 337 8.87 -15.03 0.98
C GLU A 337 7.92 -14.40 2.01
N GLU A 338 6.63 -14.40 1.67
CA GLU A 338 5.57 -13.90 2.55
C GLU A 338 4.93 -15.09 3.28
N GLN A 339 5.32 -15.27 4.53
CA GLN A 339 4.84 -16.38 5.35
C GLN A 339 3.68 -15.93 6.24
N GLU A 340 2.56 -16.66 6.20
CA GLU A 340 1.42 -16.42 7.09
C GLU A 340 1.64 -17.10 8.44
N VAL A 341 1.67 -16.28 9.49
CA VAL A 341 1.98 -16.69 10.86
C VAL A 341 0.84 -16.28 11.78
N VAL A 342 0.55 -17.11 12.77
CA VAL A 342 -0.31 -16.77 13.90
C VAL A 342 0.54 -16.83 15.16
N ALA A 343 0.64 -15.70 15.87
CA ALA A 343 1.39 -15.62 17.11
C ALA A 343 0.52 -15.04 18.22
N GLY A 344 0.75 -15.45 19.45
CA GLY A 344 0.04 -14.93 20.61
C GLY A 344 0.95 -14.75 21.79
N VAL A 345 0.67 -13.76 22.61
CA VAL A 345 1.38 -13.46 23.85
C VAL A 345 0.39 -13.29 24.99
N MET A 346 0.75 -13.80 26.16
CA MET A 346 -0.05 -13.68 27.36
C MET A 346 0.80 -13.47 28.61
N SER A 347 0.31 -12.61 29.50
CA SER A 347 0.93 -12.32 30.79
C SER A 347 -0.09 -11.75 31.77
N GLY A 348 0.27 -11.73 33.05
CA GLY A 348 -0.57 -11.23 34.14
C GLY A 348 -1.33 -12.33 34.87
N PRO A 349 -2.25 -11.96 35.78
CA PRO A 349 -2.98 -12.92 36.60
C PRO A 349 -3.88 -13.81 35.73
N ARG A 350 -3.92 -15.12 36.00
CA ARG A 350 -4.72 -16.10 35.23
C ARG A 350 -6.21 -15.75 35.20
N TYR A 351 -6.70 -15.16 36.28
CA TYR A 351 -8.07 -14.69 36.40
C TYR A 351 -8.06 -13.19 36.71
N GLY A 352 -9.06 -12.47 36.21
CA GLY A 352 -9.32 -11.11 36.67
C GLY A 352 -9.61 -11.08 38.18
N PRO A 353 -9.61 -9.89 38.81
CA PRO A 353 -9.84 -9.77 40.24
C PRO A 353 -11.21 -10.35 40.64
N GLN A 354 -11.19 -11.54 41.26
CA GLN A 354 -12.38 -12.23 41.74
C GLN A 354 -12.13 -12.90 43.10
N TRP A 355 -13.20 -13.03 43.89
CA TRP A 355 -13.14 -13.53 45.28
C TRP A 355 -12.90 -15.04 45.42
N LEU A 356 -12.93 -15.78 44.31
CA LEU A 356 -12.85 -17.25 44.25
C LEU A 356 -11.61 -17.80 43.52
N SER A 357 -10.81 -16.95 42.88
CA SER A 357 -9.68 -17.41 42.06
C SER A 357 -8.40 -17.63 42.86
N ASP A 358 -7.66 -18.64 42.41
CA ASP A 358 -6.23 -18.76 42.65
C ASP A 358 -5.48 -17.51 42.11
N GLN A 359 -4.39 -17.13 42.77
CA GLN A 359 -3.56 -15.96 42.46
C GLN A 359 -2.44 -16.30 41.45
N GLY A 360 -2.57 -17.41 40.73
CA GLY A 360 -1.59 -17.84 39.75
C GLY A 360 -1.48 -16.90 38.55
N GLU A 361 -0.28 -16.81 37.97
CA GLU A 361 -0.01 -16.03 36.77
C GLU A 361 -0.12 -16.91 35.51
N LEU A 362 -0.47 -16.29 34.39
CA LEU A 362 -0.43 -16.92 33.07
C LEU A 362 1.02 -17.25 32.71
N GLY A 363 1.29 -18.50 32.36
CA GLY A 363 2.64 -18.94 32.00
C GLY A 363 2.65 -19.98 30.90
N TYR A 364 3.77 -20.70 30.80
CA TYR A 364 4.01 -21.71 29.76
C TYR A 364 2.84 -22.69 29.56
N TYR A 365 2.30 -23.26 30.65
CA TYR A 365 1.26 -24.29 30.57
C TYR A 365 -0.12 -23.74 30.17
N ASP A 366 -0.40 -22.46 30.44
CA ASP A 366 -1.63 -21.80 29.99
C ASP A 366 -1.61 -21.65 28.45
N ALA A 367 -0.49 -21.15 27.92
CA ALA A 367 -0.28 -21.05 26.48
C ALA A 367 -0.25 -22.44 25.81
N LYS A 368 0.34 -23.46 26.47
CA LYS A 368 0.28 -24.84 26.01
C LYS A 368 -1.15 -25.35 25.90
N GLY A 369 -1.98 -25.11 26.90
CA GLY A 369 -3.39 -25.52 26.90
C GLY A 369 -4.18 -24.93 25.73
N ILE A 370 -3.94 -23.66 25.41
CA ILE A 370 -4.54 -22.99 24.24
C ILE A 370 -4.11 -23.66 22.93
N ILE A 371 -2.82 -23.95 22.76
CA ILE A 371 -2.31 -24.62 21.55
C ILE A 371 -2.84 -26.06 21.46
N GLU A 372 -2.86 -26.81 22.57
CA GLU A 372 -3.43 -28.16 22.60
C GLU A 372 -4.91 -28.14 22.20
N GLN A 373 -5.70 -27.19 22.72
CA GLN A 373 -7.09 -27.04 22.34
C GLN A 373 -7.24 -26.68 20.85
N LEU A 374 -6.45 -25.71 20.35
CA LEU A 374 -6.45 -25.32 18.95
C LEU A 374 -6.14 -26.50 18.03
N LEU A 375 -5.06 -27.24 18.31
CA LEU A 375 -4.61 -28.36 17.48
C LEU A 375 -5.59 -29.54 17.56
N ASN A 376 -6.19 -29.80 18.72
CA ASN A 376 -7.24 -30.81 18.89
C ASN A 376 -8.48 -30.51 18.04
N GLU A 377 -8.95 -29.25 18.00
CA GLU A 377 -10.07 -28.82 17.15
C GLU A 377 -9.75 -28.93 15.65
N LEU A 378 -8.48 -28.75 15.28
CA LEU A 378 -7.98 -29.00 13.93
C LEU A 378 -7.73 -30.50 13.64
N GLY A 379 -7.83 -31.37 14.64
CA GLY A 379 -7.55 -32.80 14.54
C GLY A 379 -6.07 -33.14 14.39
N ILE A 380 -5.17 -32.22 14.75
CA ILE A 380 -3.72 -32.36 14.62
C ILE A 380 -3.14 -32.91 15.93
N ALA A 381 -2.47 -34.07 15.86
CA ALA A 381 -1.77 -34.65 17.00
C ALA A 381 -0.41 -33.94 17.24
N ALA A 382 -0.36 -33.19 18.34
CA ALA A 382 0.77 -32.46 18.92
C ALA A 382 1.87 -33.31 19.61
N THR A 383 3.16 -33.12 19.30
CA THR A 383 4.25 -33.38 20.26
C THR A 383 5.01 -32.10 20.59
N TYR A 384 5.60 -32.05 21.80
CA TYR A 384 6.33 -30.90 22.33
C TYR A 384 7.73 -31.34 22.72
N GLU A 385 8.74 -30.77 22.07
CA GLU A 385 10.15 -31.11 22.29
C GLU A 385 10.90 -29.87 22.79
N PRO A 386 11.77 -29.99 23.82
CA PRO A 386 12.60 -28.87 24.25
C PRO A 386 13.37 -28.24 23.08
N VAL A 387 13.39 -26.91 23.02
CA VAL A 387 14.06 -26.17 21.95
C VAL A 387 14.86 -25.01 22.53
N GLU A 388 16.03 -24.76 21.95
CA GLU A 388 16.79 -23.55 22.20
C GLU A 388 16.37 -22.47 21.19
N ASP A 389 15.80 -21.38 21.69
CA ASP A 389 15.50 -20.15 20.96
C ASP A 389 15.98 -19.00 21.86
N HIS A 390 16.89 -18.16 21.37
CA HIS A 390 17.51 -17.11 22.20
C HIS A 390 16.54 -16.01 22.64
N ALA A 391 15.37 -15.90 21.99
CA ALA A 391 14.33 -15.00 22.45
C ALA A 391 13.50 -15.57 23.61
N LEU A 392 13.63 -16.87 23.88
CA LEU A 392 12.84 -17.59 24.86
C LEU A 392 13.71 -18.11 26.02
N HIS A 393 13.06 -18.49 27.11
CA HIS A 393 13.69 -19.05 28.29
C HIS A 393 14.16 -20.49 28.00
N PRO A 394 15.45 -20.83 28.20
CA PRO A 394 16.03 -22.10 27.75
C PRO A 394 15.38 -23.34 28.39
N GLY A 395 14.94 -23.23 29.65
CA GLY A 395 14.23 -24.31 30.35
C GLY A 395 12.71 -24.34 30.16
N ARG A 396 12.12 -23.36 29.46
CA ARG A 396 10.67 -23.16 29.35
C ARG A 396 10.26 -22.85 27.92
N SER A 397 10.80 -23.64 26.99
CA SER A 397 10.59 -23.50 25.55
C SER A 397 10.43 -24.86 24.90
N ALA A 398 9.48 -24.97 23.98
CA ALA A 398 9.25 -26.18 23.21
C ALA A 398 8.94 -25.86 21.74
N ARG A 399 9.47 -26.70 20.86
CA ARG A 399 9.01 -26.79 19.48
C ARG A 399 7.74 -27.61 19.44
N VAL A 400 6.74 -27.12 18.70
CA VAL A 400 5.48 -27.81 18.46
C VAL A 400 5.61 -28.55 17.13
N THR A 401 5.48 -29.88 17.17
CA THR A 401 5.71 -30.76 16.01
C THR A 401 4.52 -31.69 15.79
N SER A 402 4.20 -31.98 14.54
CA SER A 402 3.28 -33.04 14.15
C SER A 402 4.03 -34.17 13.43
N GLU A 403 3.36 -35.28 13.13
CA GLU A 403 3.92 -36.33 12.26
C GLU A 403 4.36 -35.80 10.88
N ARG A 404 3.81 -34.66 10.44
CA ARG A 404 4.11 -34.04 9.14
C ARG A 404 5.17 -32.94 9.21
N GLY A 405 5.77 -32.72 10.39
CA GLY A 405 6.85 -31.76 10.59
C GLY A 405 6.54 -30.67 11.62
N PRO A 406 7.43 -29.68 11.76
CA PRO A 406 7.30 -28.60 12.74
C PRO A 406 6.12 -27.69 12.39
N LEU A 407 5.36 -27.28 13.40
CA LEU A 407 4.23 -26.36 13.28
C LEU A 407 4.57 -24.97 13.79
N GLY A 408 5.52 -24.86 14.72
CA GLY A 408 5.88 -23.61 15.36
C GLY A 408 6.57 -23.82 16.69
N ILE A 409 6.46 -22.84 17.57
CA ILE A 409 7.09 -22.83 18.89
C ILE A 409 6.15 -22.27 19.97
N LEU A 410 6.48 -22.61 21.20
CA LEU A 410 5.82 -22.16 22.42
C LEU A 410 6.89 -21.97 23.50
N GLY A 411 6.85 -20.88 24.25
CA GLY A 411 7.73 -20.73 25.41
C GLY A 411 7.42 -19.52 26.26
N GLU A 412 8.14 -19.39 27.36
CA GLU A 412 8.24 -18.12 28.08
C GLU A 412 9.34 -17.26 27.46
N VAL A 413 9.09 -15.97 27.30
CA VAL A 413 10.05 -15.02 26.75
C VAL A 413 11.24 -14.87 27.72
N HIS A 414 12.45 -14.74 27.17
CA HIS A 414 13.65 -14.61 27.99
C HIS A 414 13.56 -13.37 28.91
N PRO A 415 13.90 -13.47 30.22
CA PRO A 415 13.74 -12.35 31.17
C PRO A 415 14.38 -11.04 30.73
N ALA A 416 15.59 -11.10 30.15
CA ALA A 416 16.28 -9.91 29.63
C ALA A 416 15.54 -9.20 28.49
N ILE A 417 14.75 -9.92 27.69
CA ILE A 417 13.96 -9.33 26.61
C ILE A 417 12.70 -8.69 27.20
N VAL A 418 12.05 -9.40 28.11
CA VAL A 418 10.89 -8.92 28.87
C VAL A 418 11.22 -7.60 29.59
N GLU A 419 12.38 -7.53 30.26
CA GLU A 419 12.89 -6.32 30.91
C GLU A 419 13.18 -5.19 29.90
N GLY A 420 13.70 -5.53 28.70
CA GLY A 420 13.92 -4.57 27.60
C GLY A 420 12.64 -3.88 27.10
N PHE A 421 11.49 -4.53 27.21
CA PHE A 421 10.17 -3.94 26.91
C PHE A 421 9.54 -3.21 28.12
N GLY A 422 10.20 -3.17 29.28
CA GLY A 422 9.70 -2.55 30.50
C GLY A 422 8.64 -3.38 31.25
N VAL A 423 8.65 -4.70 31.04
CA VAL A 423 7.63 -5.65 31.51
C VAL A 423 8.18 -6.46 32.69
N GLU A 424 8.53 -5.81 33.81
CA GLU A 424 9.27 -6.48 34.89
C GLU A 424 8.44 -7.42 35.77
N GLY A 425 9.06 -8.53 36.19
CA GLY A 425 8.63 -9.31 37.35
C GLY A 425 7.52 -10.33 37.14
N ARG A 426 7.13 -10.66 35.90
CA ARG A 426 6.09 -11.67 35.60
C ARG A 426 6.48 -12.57 34.42
N PRO A 427 5.97 -13.81 34.37
CA PRO A 427 6.11 -14.66 33.19
C PRO A 427 5.34 -14.06 32.01
N VAL A 428 5.97 -14.13 30.83
CA VAL A 428 5.35 -13.76 29.55
C VAL A 428 5.42 -14.99 28.67
N ALA A 429 4.28 -15.63 28.43
CA ALA A 429 4.20 -16.78 27.54
C ALA A 429 3.89 -16.33 26.12
N ILE A 430 4.58 -16.89 25.14
CA ILE A 430 4.43 -16.58 23.71
C ILE A 430 4.36 -17.87 22.90
N PHE A 431 3.61 -17.84 21.82
CA PHE A 431 3.62 -18.88 20.81
C PHE A 431 3.61 -18.29 19.40
N GLU A 432 4.13 -19.06 18.44
CA GLU A 432 4.15 -18.71 17.03
C GLU A 432 3.90 -19.98 16.21
N LEU A 433 2.92 -19.95 15.31
CA LEU A 433 2.52 -21.08 14.46
C LEU A 433 2.53 -20.66 13.00
N ASP A 434 3.10 -21.50 12.15
CA ASP A 434 3.10 -21.32 10.69
C ASP A 434 1.80 -21.89 10.09
N VAL A 435 0.99 -21.03 9.48
CA VAL A 435 -0.32 -21.43 8.93
C VAL A 435 -0.16 -22.44 7.80
N ALA A 436 0.90 -22.33 7.01
CA ALA A 436 1.17 -23.28 5.92
C ALA A 436 1.52 -24.68 6.45
N SER A 437 2.26 -24.75 7.54
CA SER A 437 2.58 -26.00 8.24
C SER A 437 1.34 -26.60 8.90
N LEU A 438 0.48 -25.78 9.52
CA LEU A 438 -0.83 -26.23 10.02
C LEU A 438 -1.68 -26.84 8.89
N LEU A 439 -1.73 -26.18 7.72
CA LEU A 439 -2.49 -26.66 6.56
C LEU A 439 -1.97 -28.02 6.08
N LYS A 440 -0.65 -28.21 6.04
CA LYS A 440 -0.03 -29.50 5.69
C LYS A 440 -0.34 -30.58 6.73
N ALA A 441 -0.45 -30.21 8.00
CA ALA A 441 -0.69 -31.09 9.13
C ALA A 441 -2.15 -31.55 9.27
N LEU A 442 -3.12 -30.88 8.62
CA LEU A 442 -4.53 -31.26 8.70
C LEU A 442 -4.76 -32.73 8.30
N PRO A 443 -5.63 -33.46 9.03
CA PRO A 443 -6.03 -34.81 8.66
C PRO A 443 -6.63 -34.85 7.26
N GLN A 444 -6.18 -35.81 6.44
CA GLN A 444 -6.72 -36.03 5.09
C GLN A 444 -7.82 -37.08 5.05
N THR A 445 -8.09 -37.75 6.18
CA THR A 445 -9.09 -38.81 6.31
C THR A 445 -10.25 -38.38 7.18
N GLU A 446 -11.45 -38.85 6.83
CA GLU A 446 -12.66 -38.66 7.62
C GLU A 446 -12.51 -39.30 9.02
N SER A 447 -13.10 -38.66 10.04
CA SER A 447 -13.12 -39.20 11.39
C SER A 447 -13.84 -40.56 11.40
N HIS A 448 -13.13 -41.62 11.76
CA HIS A 448 -13.70 -42.96 11.84
C HIS A 448 -14.40 -43.18 13.18
N TYR A 449 -15.69 -43.54 13.14
CA TYR A 449 -16.41 -43.96 14.33
C TYR A 449 -15.74 -45.18 14.97
N ARG A 450 -15.39 -45.05 16.26
CA ARG A 450 -14.94 -46.16 17.10
C ARG A 450 -16.11 -46.59 18.00
N PRO A 451 -16.53 -47.86 17.97
CA PRO A 451 -17.58 -48.36 18.85
C PRO A 451 -17.26 -48.10 20.32
N ILE A 452 -18.25 -47.61 21.06
CA ILE A 452 -18.14 -47.42 22.51
C ILE A 452 -17.99 -48.80 23.18
N SER A 453 -17.05 -48.91 24.13
CA SER A 453 -16.85 -50.15 24.89
C SER A 453 -18.11 -50.52 25.66
N ARG A 454 -18.51 -51.79 25.59
CA ARG A 454 -19.62 -52.34 26.40
C ARG A 454 -19.19 -52.72 27.82
N TYR A 455 -17.89 -52.69 28.10
CA TYR A 455 -17.30 -53.06 29.38
C TYR A 455 -16.71 -51.83 30.08
N PRO A 456 -16.79 -51.75 31.42
CA PRO A 456 -16.21 -50.65 32.18
C PRO A 456 -14.68 -50.64 32.06
N SER A 457 -14.08 -49.45 32.12
CA SER A 457 -12.63 -49.28 32.23
C SER A 457 -12.14 -49.57 33.65
N ALA A 458 -10.88 -49.98 33.77
CA ALA A 458 -10.19 -50.12 35.05
C ALA A 458 -9.07 -49.08 35.14
N THR A 459 -9.03 -48.34 36.26
CA THR A 459 -7.97 -47.36 36.55
C THR A 459 -6.93 -47.95 37.49
N ARG A 460 -5.67 -47.62 37.27
CA ARG A 460 -4.55 -47.98 38.14
C ARG A 460 -3.63 -46.77 38.28
N ASP A 461 -3.27 -46.48 39.51
CA ASP A 461 -2.32 -45.41 39.83
C ASP A 461 -0.92 -46.01 39.93
N LEU A 462 0.05 -45.33 39.32
CA LEU A 462 1.44 -45.74 39.28
C LEU A 462 2.31 -44.60 39.80
N SER A 463 3.13 -44.88 40.81
CA SER A 463 4.21 -43.99 41.24
C SER A 463 5.51 -44.49 40.65
N ILE A 464 6.18 -43.66 39.85
CA ILE A 464 7.37 -44.03 39.08
C ILE A 464 8.48 -43.07 39.43
N VAL A 465 9.61 -43.59 39.91
CA VAL A 465 10.82 -42.80 40.20
C VAL A 465 11.73 -42.87 38.97
N VAL A 466 12.12 -41.71 38.45
CA VAL A 466 12.96 -41.54 37.26
C VAL A 466 13.97 -40.42 37.48
N ASP A 467 14.98 -40.34 36.60
CA ASP A 467 15.89 -39.20 36.54
C ASP A 467 15.17 -37.92 36.09
N SER A 468 15.55 -36.77 36.66
CA SER A 468 14.94 -35.45 36.41
C SER A 468 14.95 -35.02 34.94
N GLY A 469 15.94 -35.49 34.17
CA GLY A 469 16.05 -35.18 32.74
C GLY A 469 15.10 -35.99 31.84
N VAL A 470 14.36 -36.96 32.36
CA VAL A 470 13.46 -37.81 31.57
C VAL A 470 12.13 -37.09 31.32
N PRO A 471 11.77 -36.76 30.06
CA PRO A 471 10.50 -36.10 29.79
C PRO A 471 9.31 -36.98 30.13
N ALA A 472 8.31 -36.42 30.81
CA ALA A 472 7.07 -37.12 31.14
C ALA A 472 6.36 -37.73 29.92
N ALA A 473 6.45 -37.07 28.77
CA ALA A 473 5.90 -37.57 27.50
C ALA A 473 6.45 -38.96 27.15
N ARG A 474 7.75 -39.20 27.36
CA ARG A 474 8.40 -40.50 27.08
C ARG A 474 7.84 -41.61 27.97
N ILE A 475 7.54 -41.30 29.22
CA ILE A 475 6.92 -42.23 30.18
C ILE A 475 5.48 -42.52 29.72
N GLN A 476 4.71 -41.48 29.43
CA GLN A 476 3.32 -41.61 28.98
C GLN A 476 3.20 -42.41 27.67
N GLU A 477 4.08 -42.16 26.69
CA GLU A 477 4.16 -42.93 25.45
C GLU A 477 4.47 -44.42 25.72
N THR A 478 5.42 -44.68 26.61
CA THR A 478 5.81 -46.06 26.95
C THR A 478 4.63 -46.83 27.55
N ILE A 479 3.84 -46.19 28.42
CA ILE A 479 2.63 -46.77 29.01
C ILE A 479 1.54 -46.95 27.94
N THR A 480 1.31 -45.94 27.10
CA THR A 480 0.21 -45.91 26.11
C THR A 480 0.44 -46.87 24.93
N ARG A 481 1.68 -47.29 24.67
CA ARG A 481 1.99 -48.35 23.67
C ARG A 481 1.36 -49.70 24.00
N GLN A 482 0.93 -49.92 25.24
CA GLN A 482 0.29 -51.17 25.64
C GLN A 482 -1.16 -51.23 25.11
N ARG A 483 -1.50 -52.33 24.45
CA ARG A 483 -2.78 -52.50 23.73
C ARG A 483 -4.04 -52.26 24.58
N LEU A 484 -3.97 -52.51 25.88
CA LEU A 484 -5.10 -52.36 26.81
C LEU A 484 -5.19 -50.97 27.45
N VAL A 485 -4.17 -50.13 27.27
CA VAL A 485 -4.16 -48.78 27.83
C VAL A 485 -4.92 -47.85 26.89
N VAL A 486 -6.06 -47.34 27.38
CA VAL A 486 -6.88 -46.37 26.64
C VAL A 486 -6.38 -44.94 26.86
N LYS A 487 -5.91 -44.64 28.08
CA LYS A 487 -5.42 -43.32 28.50
C LYS A 487 -4.37 -43.50 29.59
N ALA A 488 -3.30 -42.71 29.53
CA ALA A 488 -2.38 -42.48 30.62
C ALA A 488 -2.38 -40.98 30.93
N GLN A 489 -2.52 -40.61 32.20
CA GLN A 489 -2.59 -39.22 32.64
C GLN A 489 -1.62 -39.02 33.80
N LEU A 490 -0.65 -38.13 33.61
CA LEU A 490 0.14 -37.60 34.70
C LEU A 490 -0.73 -36.65 35.51
N PHE A 491 -0.80 -36.87 36.82
CA PHE A 491 -1.60 -36.03 37.73
C PHE A 491 -0.79 -35.43 38.88
N ASP A 492 0.44 -35.90 39.11
CA ASP A 492 1.32 -35.37 40.15
C ASP A 492 2.79 -35.54 39.77
N VAL A 493 3.62 -34.57 40.16
CA VAL A 493 5.07 -34.57 39.99
C VAL A 493 5.68 -34.08 41.29
N PHE A 494 6.50 -34.93 41.91
CA PHE A 494 7.23 -34.59 43.12
C PHE A 494 8.73 -34.66 42.85
N GLU A 495 9.40 -33.54 43.08
CA GLU A 495 10.86 -33.44 43.11
C GLU A 495 11.25 -33.02 44.53
N GLY A 496 11.96 -33.91 45.24
CA GLY A 496 12.45 -33.64 46.59
C GLY A 496 13.82 -32.96 46.59
N GLU A 497 14.30 -32.56 47.78
CA GLU A 497 15.68 -32.09 47.98
C GLU A 497 16.74 -33.19 47.78
#